data_AF-A0A1I7E0R5-F1
#
_entry.id   AF-A0A1I7E0R5-F1
#
_cell.length_a   1.000
_cell.length_b   1.000
_cell.length_c   1.000
_cell.angle_alpha   90.00
_cell.angle_beta   90.00
_cell.angle_gamma   90.00
#
_symmetry.space_group_name_H-M   'P 1'
#
loop_
_entity.id
_entity.type
_entity.pdbx_description
1 polymer ?
#
loop_
_entity_poly.entity_id
_entity_poly.type
_entity_poly.pdbx_seq_one_letter_code
_entity_poly.pdbx_strand_id
1 'polypeptide(L)'
;MKFITPQLAIGTVAISFFACSQNSESNQKQKSFSLEITDSVQVDYLGEMMLLDYDPKKDKYLLANDAYYEYLEVDSEGEILIHNKFNEDGVDAVGQALGLGYFNGDVTVFNPPKGYFRFQDSSKVGEISIPYPFQVFMMYPKLGVFESGDKIYYPKPWPETLAVNMDEGEFYQELYRLPIIESQDKTTGDTLGALSLPESSDLLGDQVHGFPIPVYTKDQDKLLLSMWFEPRFYVYKKVGDQFEFEKTVEVDVPDWVPYTPVSLDKAEQFFEINGKKRTGILTNILVAGDYYIAVYNRGLSEEEMNELGPPTRDGLAIRKKNPNYAAIFDKNFNQLATNVPFPTASNYPNVVNRDGELVVSKVAGMSETEDDGIILYKLNLKVE
;
A
#
# COMPACT_ATOMS: atom_id res chain seq x y z
N MET A 1 -41.34 76.70 6.61
CA MET A 1 -40.91 75.44 5.99
C MET A 1 -39.44 75.27 6.32
N LYS A 2 -39.12 74.47 7.35
CA LYS A 2 -37.76 74.33 7.90
C LYS A 2 -37.11 73.08 7.31
N PHE A 3 -35.97 73.23 6.66
CA PHE A 3 -35.02 72.15 6.43
C PHE A 3 -33.87 72.34 7.41
N ILE A 4 -33.58 71.28 8.17
CA ILE A 4 -32.48 71.22 9.13
C ILE A 4 -31.51 70.18 8.58
N THR A 5 -30.27 70.60 8.35
CA THR A 5 -29.12 69.76 8.07
C THR A 5 -28.25 69.73 9.33
N PRO A 6 -27.78 68.57 9.83
CA PRO A 6 -26.79 68.55 10.89
C PRO A 6 -25.38 68.30 10.31
N GLN A 7 -24.44 69.14 10.75
CA GLN A 7 -23.00 68.92 10.63
C GLN A 7 -22.46 68.27 11.92
N LEU A 8 -21.47 67.41 11.70
CA LEU A 8 -20.57 66.77 12.65
C LEU A 8 -20.01 67.70 13.74
N ALA A 9 -19.82 67.16 14.94
CA ALA A 9 -18.58 67.35 15.71
C ALA A 9 -18.39 66.24 16.77
N ILE A 10 -17.51 65.31 16.43
CA ILE A 10 -16.49 64.59 17.22
C ILE A 10 -16.59 64.69 18.75
N GLY A 11 -16.73 63.52 19.38
CA GLY A 11 -16.47 63.31 20.81
C GLY A 11 -15.99 61.88 21.05
N THR A 12 -14.67 61.70 21.04
CA THR A 12 -13.98 60.45 21.35
C THR A 12 -14.14 60.14 22.84
N VAL A 13 -14.87 59.07 23.18
CA VAL A 13 -14.88 58.47 24.53
C VAL A 13 -14.41 57.04 24.40
N ALA A 14 -13.25 56.80 25.02
CA ALA A 14 -12.64 55.49 25.19
C ALA A 14 -13.56 54.60 26.05
N ILE A 15 -14.00 53.48 25.46
CA ILE A 15 -14.62 52.39 26.21
C ILE A 15 -13.66 51.21 26.15
N SER A 16 -12.97 51.03 27.27
CA SER A 16 -12.12 49.88 27.59
C SER A 16 -13.00 48.64 27.74
N PHE A 17 -13.17 47.86 26.68
CA PHE A 17 -13.65 46.48 26.81
C PHE A 17 -12.46 45.58 27.10
N PHE A 18 -12.32 45.20 28.37
CA PHE A 18 -11.62 43.99 28.77
C PHE A 18 -12.35 42.80 28.15
N ALA A 19 -11.92 42.38 26.96
CA ALA A 19 -12.19 41.04 26.48
C ALA A 19 -11.15 40.13 27.13
N CYS A 20 -11.55 39.44 28.21
CA CYS A 20 -10.88 38.23 28.64
C CYS A 20 -10.94 37.24 27.47
N SER A 21 -9.87 37.19 26.67
CA SER A 21 -9.60 36.01 25.87
C SER A 21 -9.23 34.90 26.86
N GLN A 22 -10.25 34.14 27.27
CA GLN A 22 -10.03 32.81 27.77
C GLN A 22 -9.46 32.04 26.57
N ASN A 23 -8.13 32.07 26.43
CA ASN A 23 -7.41 31.00 25.76
C ASN A 23 -7.68 29.76 26.60
N SER A 24 -8.81 29.10 26.32
CA SER A 24 -8.88 27.68 26.49
C SER A 24 -7.85 27.12 25.52
N GLU A 25 -6.59 27.03 25.98
CA GLU A 25 -5.76 25.90 25.61
C GLU A 25 -6.63 24.70 25.90
N SER A 26 -7.32 24.21 24.86
CA SER A 26 -7.90 22.90 24.92
C SER A 26 -6.70 22.01 25.12
N ASN A 27 -6.52 21.60 26.36
CA ASN A 27 -5.66 20.51 26.76
C ASN A 27 -6.31 19.27 26.14
N GLN A 28 -6.25 19.17 24.80
CA GLN A 28 -6.57 17.97 24.06
C GLN A 28 -5.53 16.99 24.56
N LYS A 29 -5.94 16.11 25.48
CA LYS A 29 -5.15 14.96 25.85
C LYS A 29 -4.60 14.36 24.56
N GLN A 30 -3.27 14.32 24.46
CA GLN A 30 -2.60 13.69 23.35
C GLN A 30 -3.07 12.24 23.34
N LYS A 31 -3.83 11.87 22.31
CA LYS A 31 -4.33 10.51 22.14
C LYS A 31 -3.12 9.58 21.99
N SER A 32 -3.07 8.52 22.78
CA SER A 32 -2.09 7.46 22.58
C SER A 32 -2.71 6.38 21.69
N PHE A 33 -1.89 5.79 20.82
CA PHE A 33 -2.31 4.72 19.91
C PHE A 33 -1.42 3.49 20.11
N SER A 34 -2.03 2.32 20.16
CA SER A 34 -1.33 1.03 20.21
C SER A 34 -2.05 -0.01 19.35
N LEU A 35 -1.30 -0.99 18.85
CA LEU A 35 -1.83 -2.18 18.18
C LEU A 35 -1.71 -3.36 19.15
N GLU A 36 -2.83 -3.86 19.63
CA GLU A 36 -2.87 -4.96 20.59
C GLU A 36 -3.37 -6.24 19.94
N ILE A 37 -2.65 -7.34 20.17
CA ILE A 37 -3.14 -8.68 19.82
C ILE A 37 -4.33 -8.98 20.72
N THR A 38 -5.52 -9.08 20.13
CA THR A 38 -6.75 -9.40 20.86
C THR A 38 -7.16 -10.85 20.72
N ASP A 39 -6.73 -11.49 19.64
CA ASP A 39 -7.02 -12.88 19.33
C ASP A 39 -5.96 -13.43 18.34
N SER A 40 -5.95 -14.74 18.17
CA SER A 40 -5.11 -15.41 17.18
C SER A 40 -5.83 -16.62 16.60
N VAL A 41 -5.62 -16.86 15.32
CA VAL A 41 -6.13 -18.04 14.61
C VAL A 41 -4.93 -18.91 14.25
N GLN A 42 -5.02 -20.21 14.55
CA GLN A 42 -4.03 -21.19 14.12
C GLN A 42 -4.57 -21.96 12.91
N VAL A 43 -3.75 -22.05 11.86
CA VAL A 43 -4.03 -22.83 10.66
C VAL A 43 -3.14 -24.06 10.69
N ASP A 44 -3.73 -25.25 10.62
CA ASP A 44 -3.02 -26.53 10.62
C ASP A 44 -2.35 -26.78 9.26
N TYR A 45 -1.24 -26.06 9.01
CA TYR A 45 -0.43 -26.16 7.81
C TYR A 45 1.06 -26.08 8.16
N LEU A 46 1.83 -27.05 7.65
CA LEU A 46 3.27 -27.11 7.82
C LEU A 46 3.97 -26.39 6.66
N GLY A 47 4.42 -25.15 6.93
CA GLY A 47 5.20 -24.34 6.00
C GLY A 47 5.01 -22.85 6.28
N GLU A 48 5.71 -22.02 5.52
CA GLU A 48 5.56 -20.56 5.61
C GLU A 48 4.58 -20.08 4.53
N MET A 49 3.54 -19.38 4.97
CA MET A 49 2.61 -18.66 4.10
C MET A 49 2.44 -17.23 4.60
N MET A 50 2.29 -16.31 3.67
CA MET A 50 2.04 -14.91 3.93
C MET A 50 0.56 -14.60 3.71
N LEU A 51 -0.07 -13.91 4.65
CA LEU A 51 -1.39 -13.34 4.46
C LEU A 51 -1.33 -12.22 3.42
N LEU A 52 -2.11 -12.38 2.35
CA LEU A 52 -2.14 -11.46 1.22
C LEU A 52 -3.41 -10.63 1.16
N ASP A 53 -4.57 -11.26 1.37
CA ASP A 53 -5.86 -10.63 1.12
C ASP A 53 -7.00 -11.24 1.96
N TYR A 54 -8.17 -10.63 1.90
CA TYR A 54 -9.36 -11.04 2.65
C TYR A 54 -10.64 -10.80 1.84
N ASP A 55 -11.52 -11.81 1.76
CA ASP A 55 -12.87 -11.68 1.18
C ASP A 55 -13.88 -11.39 2.30
N PRO A 56 -14.37 -10.14 2.44
CA PRO A 56 -15.32 -9.78 3.49
C PRO A 56 -16.71 -10.41 3.30
N LYS A 57 -17.08 -10.86 2.10
CA LYS A 57 -18.39 -11.48 1.85
C LYS A 57 -18.43 -12.92 2.33
N LYS A 58 -17.33 -13.65 2.13
CA LYS A 58 -17.20 -15.06 2.50
C LYS A 58 -16.46 -15.26 3.84
N ASP A 59 -15.91 -14.19 4.41
CA ASP A 59 -15.07 -14.20 5.61
C ASP A 59 -13.89 -15.18 5.51
N LYS A 60 -13.11 -15.01 4.44
CA LYS A 60 -11.96 -15.87 4.15
C LYS A 60 -10.68 -15.07 4.04
N TYR A 61 -9.62 -15.60 4.61
CA TYR A 61 -8.25 -15.14 4.38
C TYR A 61 -7.63 -15.86 3.20
N LEU A 62 -6.80 -15.14 2.44
CA LEU A 62 -5.96 -15.70 1.39
C LEU A 62 -4.50 -15.65 1.85
N LEU A 63 -3.89 -16.82 1.97
CA LEU A 63 -2.48 -16.95 2.26
C LEU A 63 -1.76 -17.55 1.06
N ALA A 64 -0.51 -17.19 0.84
CA ALA A 64 0.32 -17.79 -0.21
C ALA A 64 1.80 -17.81 0.16
N ASN A 65 2.55 -18.67 -0.52
CA ASN A 65 4.00 -18.66 -0.40
C ASN A 65 4.63 -17.42 -1.06
N ASP A 66 5.92 -17.19 -0.82
CA ASP A 66 6.65 -16.02 -1.31
C ASP A 66 6.68 -15.89 -2.85
N ALA A 67 6.41 -16.98 -3.56
CA ALA A 67 6.40 -17.02 -5.02
C ALA A 67 4.98 -16.99 -5.63
N TYR A 68 3.93 -16.93 -4.81
CA TYR A 68 2.52 -16.94 -5.20
C TYR A 68 2.05 -18.17 -6.01
N TYR A 69 2.82 -19.26 -6.05
CA TYR A 69 2.46 -20.49 -6.78
C TYR A 69 1.58 -21.44 -5.98
N GLU A 70 1.54 -21.27 -4.67
CA GLU A 70 0.73 -22.08 -3.76
C GLU A 70 -0.04 -21.15 -2.83
N TYR A 71 -1.32 -21.44 -2.64
CA TYR A 71 -2.19 -20.65 -1.79
C TYR A 71 -3.15 -21.50 -0.96
N LEU A 72 -3.61 -20.90 0.13
CA LEU A 72 -4.65 -21.40 1.02
C LEU A 72 -5.79 -20.37 1.07
N GLU A 73 -7.03 -20.83 0.95
CA GLU A 73 -8.19 -20.08 1.46
C GLU A 73 -8.55 -20.66 2.83
N VAL A 74 -8.55 -19.81 3.86
CA VAL A 74 -8.77 -20.20 5.25
C VAL A 74 -9.93 -19.39 5.81
N ASP A 75 -10.80 -19.99 6.61
CA ASP A 75 -11.88 -19.26 7.29
C ASP A 75 -11.41 -18.50 8.53
N SER A 76 -12.35 -17.94 9.29
CA SER A 76 -12.07 -17.12 10.46
C SER A 76 -11.63 -17.91 11.69
N GLU A 77 -11.85 -19.23 11.65
CA GLU A 77 -11.57 -20.20 12.68
C GLU A 77 -10.23 -20.91 12.44
N GLY A 78 -9.67 -20.80 11.23
CA GLY A 78 -8.38 -21.39 10.86
C GLY A 78 -8.50 -22.67 10.04
N GLU A 79 -9.71 -23.06 9.64
CA GLU A 79 -9.92 -24.24 8.81
C GLU A 79 -9.53 -23.95 7.36
N ILE A 80 -8.71 -24.84 6.79
CA ILE A 80 -8.30 -24.75 5.38
C ILE A 80 -9.47 -25.20 4.52
N LEU A 81 -10.10 -24.25 3.85
CA LEU A 81 -11.21 -24.51 2.92
C LEU A 81 -10.70 -24.98 1.57
N ILE A 82 -9.62 -24.35 1.09
CA ILE A 82 -8.96 -24.65 -0.18
C ILE A 82 -7.46 -24.65 0.05
N HIS A 83 -6.79 -25.66 -0.51
CA HIS A 83 -5.34 -25.69 -0.69
C HIS A 83 -5.07 -25.98 -2.16
N ASN A 84 -4.37 -25.06 -2.82
CA ASN A 84 -4.08 -25.20 -4.23
C ASN A 84 -2.63 -24.82 -4.54
N LYS A 85 -2.05 -25.56 -5.48
CA LYS A 85 -0.80 -25.19 -6.14
C LYS A 85 -1.09 -25.05 -7.63
N PHE A 86 -0.73 -23.91 -8.21
CA PHE A 86 -0.96 -23.69 -9.63
C PHE A 86 -0.19 -24.70 -10.47
N ASN A 87 -0.81 -25.17 -11.55
CA ASN A 87 -0.14 -25.98 -12.55
C ASN A 87 0.69 -25.06 -13.47
N GLU A 88 1.94 -25.42 -13.70
CA GLU A 88 2.84 -24.71 -14.60
C GLU A 88 2.68 -25.20 -16.06
N ASP A 89 1.99 -26.33 -16.26
CA ASP A 89 1.78 -26.97 -17.55
C ASP A 89 0.28 -27.05 -17.93
N GLY A 90 0.02 -27.24 -19.23
CA GLY A 90 -1.32 -27.43 -19.78
C GLY A 90 -2.03 -26.16 -20.21
N VAL A 91 -3.34 -26.28 -20.48
CA VAL A 91 -4.14 -25.20 -21.09
C VAL A 91 -4.34 -24.02 -20.12
N ASP A 92 -4.48 -24.33 -18.83
CA ASP A 92 -4.71 -23.34 -17.76
C ASP A 92 -3.46 -23.05 -16.92
N ALA A 93 -2.28 -23.27 -17.52
CA ALA A 93 -0.99 -23.05 -16.87
C ALA A 93 -0.81 -21.61 -16.36
N VAL A 94 -0.40 -21.50 -15.10
CA VAL A 94 0.18 -20.28 -14.52
C VAL A 94 1.69 -20.41 -14.63
N GLY A 95 2.25 -19.87 -15.71
CA GLY A 95 3.69 -19.92 -15.96
C GLY A 95 4.46 -18.96 -15.06
N GLN A 96 3.85 -17.84 -14.69
CA GLN A 96 4.46 -16.84 -13.80
C GLN A 96 3.41 -16.22 -12.89
N ALA A 97 3.54 -16.40 -11.57
CA ALA A 97 2.65 -15.78 -10.60
C ALA A 97 3.29 -14.49 -10.05
N LEU A 98 2.88 -13.33 -10.55
CA LEU A 98 3.48 -12.04 -10.14
C LEU A 98 2.66 -11.25 -9.13
N GLY A 99 1.47 -11.72 -8.78
CA GLY A 99 0.62 -11.11 -7.76
C GLY A 99 -0.61 -11.96 -7.56
N LEU A 100 -1.15 -11.97 -6.34
CA LEU A 100 -2.29 -12.79 -5.96
C LEU A 100 -3.20 -11.99 -5.01
N GLY A 101 -4.51 -12.17 -5.15
CA GLY A 101 -5.52 -11.49 -4.34
C GLY A 101 -6.92 -11.96 -4.69
N TYR A 102 -7.93 -11.49 -3.96
CA TYR A 102 -9.31 -11.70 -4.33
C TYR A 102 -9.78 -10.64 -5.34
N PHE A 103 -10.52 -11.08 -6.35
CA PHE A 103 -11.28 -10.19 -7.22
C PHE A 103 -12.70 -10.74 -7.35
N ASN A 104 -13.68 -9.97 -6.88
CA ASN A 104 -15.08 -10.37 -6.84
C ASN A 104 -15.36 -11.72 -6.12
N GLY A 105 -14.48 -12.11 -5.18
CA GLY A 105 -14.59 -13.35 -4.41
C GLY A 105 -13.94 -14.57 -5.06
N ASP A 106 -13.27 -14.39 -6.20
CA ASP A 106 -12.44 -15.40 -6.86
C ASP A 106 -10.97 -15.13 -6.54
N VAL A 107 -10.20 -16.20 -6.31
CA VAL A 107 -8.73 -16.09 -6.20
C VAL A 107 -8.19 -15.73 -7.57
N THR A 108 -7.50 -14.60 -7.67
CA THR A 108 -7.03 -14.04 -8.94
C THR A 108 -5.53 -13.86 -8.90
N VAL A 109 -4.85 -14.41 -9.92
CA VAL A 109 -3.40 -14.34 -10.08
C VAL A 109 -3.06 -13.54 -11.33
N PHE A 110 -2.06 -12.67 -11.23
CA PHE A 110 -1.48 -12.04 -12.41
C PHE A 110 -0.49 -13.00 -13.07
N ASN A 111 -0.80 -13.42 -14.31
CA ASN A 111 -0.10 -14.44 -15.11
C ASN A 111 0.33 -13.89 -16.48
N PRO A 112 1.43 -13.12 -16.55
CA PRO A 112 1.96 -12.63 -17.81
C PRO A 112 2.36 -13.76 -18.78
N PRO A 113 2.28 -13.53 -20.11
CA PRO A 113 1.74 -12.34 -20.77
C PRO A 113 0.20 -12.40 -20.95
N LYS A 114 -0.49 -13.38 -20.35
CA LYS A 114 -1.92 -13.63 -20.62
C LYS A 114 -2.86 -12.66 -19.92
N GLY A 115 -2.43 -12.07 -18.81
CA GLY A 115 -3.23 -11.16 -17.99
C GLY A 115 -3.57 -11.78 -16.65
N TYR A 116 -4.82 -11.64 -16.18
CA TYR A 116 -5.23 -12.15 -14.87
C TYR A 116 -6.07 -13.41 -15.01
N PHE A 117 -5.74 -14.46 -14.27
CA PHE A 117 -6.53 -15.69 -14.22
C PHE A 117 -7.31 -15.75 -12.92
N ARG A 118 -8.58 -16.17 -13.01
CA ARG A 118 -9.51 -16.27 -11.87
C ARG A 118 -9.81 -17.71 -11.57
N PHE A 119 -9.78 -18.06 -10.30
CA PHE A 119 -9.96 -19.41 -9.79
C PHE A 119 -11.07 -19.45 -8.74
N GLN A 120 -11.90 -20.47 -8.85
CA GLN A 120 -12.89 -20.84 -7.84
C GLN A 120 -12.73 -22.34 -7.58
N ASP A 121 -12.64 -22.75 -6.31
CA ASP A 121 -12.49 -24.16 -5.92
C ASP A 121 -11.32 -24.84 -6.68
N SER A 122 -10.17 -24.15 -6.71
CA SER A 122 -8.95 -24.55 -7.43
C SER A 122 -9.07 -24.65 -8.97
N SER A 123 -10.23 -24.36 -9.56
CA SER A 123 -10.48 -24.45 -11.00
C SER A 123 -10.49 -23.07 -11.64
N LYS A 124 -9.87 -22.92 -12.82
CA LYS A 124 -9.93 -21.65 -13.57
C LYS A 124 -11.36 -21.41 -14.04
N VAL A 125 -11.95 -20.28 -13.63
CA VAL A 125 -13.33 -19.89 -13.99
C VAL A 125 -13.39 -18.71 -14.95
N GLY A 126 -12.27 -18.03 -15.18
CA GLY A 126 -12.20 -16.98 -16.19
C GLY A 126 -10.85 -16.28 -16.24
N GLU A 127 -10.79 -15.25 -17.08
CA GLU A 127 -9.60 -14.43 -17.27
C GLU A 127 -9.96 -12.98 -17.59
N ILE A 128 -9.01 -12.08 -17.31
CA ILE A 128 -9.00 -10.69 -17.75
C ILE A 128 -7.77 -10.55 -18.65
N SER A 129 -7.99 -10.51 -19.96
CA SER A 129 -6.92 -10.38 -20.94
C SER A 129 -6.52 -8.92 -21.11
N ILE A 130 -5.21 -8.67 -21.14
CA ILE A 130 -4.66 -7.34 -21.40
C ILE A 130 -4.46 -7.21 -22.92
N PRO A 131 -5.11 -6.24 -23.60
CA PRO A 131 -5.29 -6.26 -25.05
C PRO A 131 -4.09 -5.71 -25.82
N TYR A 132 -2.88 -5.77 -25.25
CA TYR A 132 -1.65 -5.28 -25.86
C TYR A 132 -0.44 -6.06 -25.34
N PRO A 133 0.68 -6.14 -26.09
CA PRO A 133 1.92 -6.71 -25.59
C PRO A 133 2.51 -5.90 -24.44
N PHE A 134 2.88 -6.58 -23.36
CA PHE A 134 3.43 -5.97 -22.17
C PHE A 134 4.52 -6.83 -21.56
N GLN A 135 5.28 -6.20 -20.69
CA GLN A 135 6.33 -6.81 -19.88
C GLN A 135 6.13 -6.46 -18.41
N VAL A 136 6.71 -7.28 -17.55
CA VAL A 136 6.63 -7.09 -16.10
C VAL A 136 7.99 -7.37 -15.49
N PHE A 137 8.50 -6.41 -14.72
CA PHE A 137 9.77 -6.53 -14.01
C PHE A 137 9.62 -6.54 -12.49
N MET A 138 8.38 -6.53 -12.00
CA MET A 138 8.09 -6.39 -10.58
C MET A 138 7.03 -7.39 -10.16
N MET A 139 7.18 -7.92 -8.96
CA MET A 139 6.08 -8.58 -8.26
C MET A 139 5.16 -7.51 -7.68
N TYR A 140 3.86 -7.77 -7.70
CA TYR A 140 2.82 -6.96 -7.12
C TYR A 140 2.57 -7.43 -5.69
N PRO A 141 2.97 -6.64 -4.67
CA PRO A 141 2.79 -6.99 -3.26
C PRO A 141 1.31 -7.14 -2.90
N LYS A 142 0.45 -6.45 -3.65
CA LYS A 142 -0.99 -6.51 -3.62
C LYS A 142 -1.49 -6.53 -5.07
N LEU A 143 -2.39 -7.45 -5.40
CA LEU A 143 -2.91 -7.60 -6.76
C LEU A 143 -3.56 -6.31 -7.28
N GLY A 144 -4.33 -5.64 -6.41
CA GLY A 144 -4.92 -4.32 -6.69
C GLY A 144 -6.07 -4.31 -7.71
N VAL A 145 -6.53 -5.46 -8.20
CA VAL A 145 -7.62 -5.50 -9.18
C VAL A 145 -8.96 -5.21 -8.50
N PHE A 146 -9.73 -4.27 -9.03
CA PHE A 146 -11.07 -3.97 -8.51
C PHE A 146 -12.05 -3.60 -9.61
N GLU A 147 -13.34 -3.67 -9.28
CA GLU A 147 -14.43 -3.37 -10.21
C GLU A 147 -15.14 -2.07 -9.81
N SER A 148 -15.58 -1.31 -10.81
CA SER A 148 -16.56 -0.25 -10.59
C SER A 148 -17.36 0.02 -11.85
N GLY A 149 -18.68 -0.19 -11.78
CA GLY A 149 -19.55 -0.06 -12.96
C GLY A 149 -19.27 -1.16 -13.98
N ASP A 150 -19.19 -0.77 -15.25
CA ASP A 150 -18.87 -1.64 -16.39
C ASP A 150 -17.35 -1.75 -16.64
N LYS A 151 -16.51 -1.23 -15.74
CA LYS A 151 -15.05 -1.26 -15.86
C LYS A 151 -14.37 -2.15 -14.81
N ILE A 152 -13.24 -2.73 -15.20
CA ILE A 152 -12.26 -3.36 -14.32
C ILE A 152 -11.04 -2.44 -14.23
N TYR A 153 -10.46 -2.28 -13.05
CA TYR A 153 -9.27 -1.48 -12.81
C TYR A 153 -8.14 -2.37 -12.31
N TYR A 154 -6.92 -2.16 -12.79
CA TYR A 154 -5.76 -2.94 -12.41
C TYR A 154 -4.45 -2.13 -12.54
N PRO A 155 -3.36 -2.51 -11.83
CA PRO A 155 -2.06 -1.88 -12.03
C PRO A 155 -1.63 -2.01 -13.48
N LYS A 156 -1.27 -0.90 -14.14
CA LYS A 156 -0.92 -0.91 -15.56
C LYS A 156 0.42 -1.66 -15.75
N PRO A 157 0.45 -2.77 -16.50
CA PRO A 157 1.72 -3.38 -16.90
C PRO A 157 2.45 -2.49 -17.90
N TRP A 158 3.77 -2.61 -17.97
CA TRP A 158 4.57 -1.76 -18.85
C TRP A 158 4.43 -2.22 -20.29
N PRO A 159 4.15 -1.31 -21.23
CA PRO A 159 4.19 -1.64 -22.65
C PRO A 159 5.53 -2.23 -23.03
N GLU A 160 5.55 -3.27 -23.87
CA GLU A 160 6.79 -3.89 -24.34
C GLU A 160 7.68 -2.88 -25.11
N THR A 161 7.07 -1.84 -25.69
CA THR A 161 7.80 -0.74 -26.35
C THR A 161 8.73 0.04 -25.43
N LEU A 162 8.51 0.00 -24.11
CA LEU A 162 9.34 0.66 -23.10
C LEU A 162 10.58 -0.17 -22.72
N ALA A 163 10.70 -1.43 -23.17
CA ALA A 163 11.73 -2.38 -22.73
C ALA A 163 13.18 -2.03 -23.09
N VAL A 164 13.42 -0.85 -23.64
CA VAL A 164 14.71 -0.48 -24.21
C VAL A 164 15.53 0.26 -23.15
N ASN A 165 16.69 -0.31 -22.83
CA ASN A 165 17.79 0.31 -22.09
C ASN A 165 17.47 0.83 -20.67
N MET A 166 17.26 -0.10 -19.72
CA MET A 166 17.02 0.20 -18.29
C MET A 166 18.19 0.91 -17.58
N ASP A 167 19.34 1.04 -18.25
CA ASP A 167 20.52 1.77 -17.79
C ASP A 167 20.50 3.25 -18.23
N GLU A 168 19.48 3.69 -18.98
CA GLU A 168 19.32 5.09 -19.42
C GLU A 168 18.29 5.85 -18.59
N GLY A 169 18.54 7.13 -18.31
CA GLY A 169 17.60 7.99 -17.59
C GLY A 169 16.27 8.21 -18.32
N GLU A 170 16.27 8.20 -19.65
CA GLU A 170 15.07 8.36 -20.49
C GLU A 170 14.04 7.25 -20.22
N PHE A 171 14.51 6.01 -20.03
CA PHE A 171 13.66 4.88 -19.66
C PHE A 171 12.86 5.17 -18.38
N TYR A 172 13.52 5.66 -17.32
CA TYR A 172 12.86 6.00 -16.06
C TYR A 172 11.90 7.18 -16.22
N GLN A 173 12.29 8.19 -17.00
CA GLN A 173 11.43 9.34 -17.28
C GLN A 173 10.13 8.93 -17.98
N GLU A 174 10.19 8.05 -18.97
CA GLU A 174 9.00 7.52 -19.63
C GLU A 174 8.17 6.65 -18.67
N LEU A 175 8.84 5.80 -17.88
CA LEU A 175 8.21 4.96 -16.85
C LEU A 175 7.39 5.77 -15.85
N TYR A 176 7.94 6.86 -15.30
CA TYR A 176 7.25 7.70 -14.31
C TYR A 176 6.01 8.41 -14.88
N ARG A 177 5.95 8.61 -16.20
CA ARG A 177 4.83 9.26 -16.89
C ARG A 177 3.72 8.29 -17.30
N LEU A 178 3.95 6.99 -17.19
CA LEU A 178 2.90 6.01 -17.46
C LEU A 178 1.78 6.10 -16.42
N PRO A 179 0.52 5.85 -16.83
CA PRO A 179 -0.54 5.65 -15.87
C PRO A 179 -0.17 4.50 -14.91
N ILE A 180 -0.40 4.70 -13.62
CA ILE A 180 -0.20 3.71 -12.56
C ILE A 180 -1.32 2.66 -12.58
N ILE A 181 -2.56 3.12 -12.79
CA ILE A 181 -3.75 2.26 -12.89
C ILE A 181 -4.38 2.45 -14.26
N GLU A 182 -4.77 1.33 -14.87
CA GLU A 182 -5.55 1.29 -16.09
C GLU A 182 -6.97 0.79 -15.78
N SER A 183 -7.93 1.30 -16.54
CA SER A 183 -9.31 0.79 -16.58
C SER A 183 -9.55 0.06 -17.89
N GLN A 184 -10.37 -0.99 -17.85
CA GLN A 184 -10.76 -1.80 -19.01
C GLN A 184 -12.27 -1.95 -19.06
N ASP A 185 -12.86 -1.68 -20.22
CA ASP A 185 -14.28 -1.94 -20.49
C ASP A 185 -14.57 -3.44 -20.55
N LYS A 186 -15.55 -3.92 -19.77
CA LYS A 186 -15.91 -5.34 -19.74
C LYS A 186 -16.57 -5.85 -21.03
N THR A 187 -17.14 -4.96 -21.82
CA THR A 187 -17.88 -5.28 -23.05
C THR A 187 -16.97 -5.19 -24.27
N THR A 188 -16.22 -4.10 -24.41
CA THR A 188 -15.37 -3.87 -25.58
C THR A 188 -13.94 -4.35 -25.40
N GLY A 189 -13.47 -4.45 -24.16
CA GLY A 189 -12.07 -4.73 -23.83
C GLY A 189 -11.15 -3.51 -23.96
N ASP A 190 -11.67 -2.34 -24.36
CA ASP A 190 -10.87 -1.11 -24.53
C ASP A 190 -10.30 -0.64 -23.20
N THR A 191 -9.08 -0.12 -23.23
CA THR A 191 -8.39 0.37 -22.04
C THR A 191 -8.19 1.87 -22.02
N LEU A 192 -8.16 2.44 -20.82
CA LEU A 192 -7.89 3.86 -20.57
C LEU A 192 -7.06 4.01 -19.29
N GLY A 193 -5.98 4.80 -19.36
CA GLY A 193 -5.24 5.23 -18.16
C GLY A 193 -6.18 5.95 -17.19
N ALA A 194 -6.35 5.37 -16.00
CA ALA A 194 -7.32 5.82 -15.02
C ALA A 194 -6.71 6.67 -13.90
N LEU A 195 -5.41 6.49 -13.64
CA LEU A 195 -4.66 7.22 -12.63
C LEU A 195 -3.21 7.33 -13.06
N SER A 196 -2.63 8.54 -12.98
CA SER A 196 -1.20 8.80 -13.14
C SER A 196 -0.66 9.47 -11.88
N LEU A 197 0.68 9.54 -11.73
CA LEU A 197 1.28 10.37 -10.70
C LEU A 197 0.83 11.84 -10.84
N PRO A 198 0.67 12.57 -9.74
CA PRO A 198 0.30 13.98 -9.81
C PRO A 198 1.49 14.81 -10.29
N GLU A 199 1.23 15.94 -10.94
CA GLU A 199 2.29 16.85 -11.43
C GLU A 199 3.25 17.31 -10.32
N SER A 200 2.81 17.31 -9.07
CA SER A 200 3.61 17.65 -7.89
C SER A 200 4.53 16.53 -7.41
N SER A 201 4.53 15.35 -8.01
CA SER A 201 5.39 14.24 -7.60
C SER A 201 6.83 14.47 -8.00
N ASP A 202 7.75 14.28 -7.05
CA ASP A 202 9.19 14.39 -7.29
C ASP A 202 9.68 13.38 -8.35
N LEU A 203 8.96 12.25 -8.50
CA LEU A 203 9.27 11.23 -9.50
C LEU A 203 9.15 11.73 -10.95
N LEU A 204 8.38 12.78 -11.20
CA LEU A 204 8.26 13.35 -12.55
C LEU A 204 9.39 14.31 -12.92
N GLY A 205 10.36 14.52 -12.01
CA GLY A 205 11.50 15.42 -12.20
C GLY A 205 12.60 14.90 -13.14
N ASP A 206 13.75 15.56 -13.09
CA ASP A 206 14.93 15.27 -13.93
C ASP A 206 15.95 14.35 -13.23
N GLN A 207 15.45 13.40 -12.44
CA GLN A 207 16.26 12.44 -11.70
C GLN A 207 15.71 11.02 -11.85
N VAL A 208 16.57 10.03 -11.58
CA VAL A 208 16.19 8.61 -11.48
C VAL A 208 15.95 8.26 -10.03
N HIS A 209 14.81 7.64 -9.78
CA HIS A 209 14.29 7.24 -8.47
C HIS A 209 14.11 5.72 -8.35
N GLY A 210 14.55 4.94 -9.34
CA GLY A 210 14.36 3.49 -9.41
C GLY A 210 12.97 3.09 -9.88
N PHE A 211 12.57 1.85 -9.57
CA PHE A 211 11.29 1.30 -10.00
C PHE A 211 10.16 1.65 -9.04
N PRO A 212 9.17 2.44 -9.49
CA PRO A 212 8.12 2.93 -8.63
C PRO A 212 7.09 1.81 -8.42
N ILE A 213 7.02 1.25 -7.21
CA ILE A 213 6.10 0.16 -6.87
C ILE A 213 4.85 0.77 -6.23
N PRO A 214 3.70 0.75 -6.93
CA PRO A 214 2.48 1.34 -6.41
C PRO A 214 1.83 0.42 -5.39
N VAL A 215 1.40 1.01 -4.28
CA VAL A 215 0.44 0.39 -3.37
C VAL A 215 -0.72 1.33 -3.20
N TYR A 216 -1.92 0.79 -3.35
CA TYR A 216 -3.13 1.58 -3.23
C TYR A 216 -4.26 0.88 -2.51
N THR A 217 -5.12 1.72 -1.97
CA THR A 217 -6.32 1.31 -1.25
C THR A 217 -7.47 2.21 -1.68
N LYS A 218 -8.57 1.57 -2.08
CA LYS A 218 -9.83 2.23 -2.40
C LYS A 218 -10.69 2.31 -1.16
N ASP A 219 -11.15 3.51 -0.83
CA ASP A 219 -12.11 3.77 0.24
C ASP A 219 -13.25 4.60 -0.35
N GLN A 220 -14.38 3.94 -0.62
CA GLN A 220 -15.54 4.56 -1.30
C GLN A 220 -15.17 5.20 -2.65
N ASP A 221 -15.27 6.52 -2.76
CA ASP A 221 -14.91 7.32 -3.93
C ASP A 221 -13.46 7.79 -3.91
N LYS A 222 -12.69 7.48 -2.87
CA LYS A 222 -11.27 7.83 -2.77
C LYS A 222 -10.37 6.67 -3.16
N LEU A 223 -9.21 7.01 -3.70
CA LEU A 223 -8.09 6.10 -3.89
C LEU A 223 -6.85 6.73 -3.27
N LEU A 224 -6.24 6.01 -2.34
CA LEU A 224 -4.99 6.39 -1.69
C LEU A 224 -3.86 5.64 -2.38
N LEU A 225 -2.87 6.35 -2.92
CA LEU A 225 -1.73 5.78 -3.63
C LEU A 225 -0.44 6.17 -2.93
N SER A 226 0.40 5.19 -2.62
CA SER A 226 1.80 5.42 -2.26
C SER A 226 2.71 4.74 -3.29
N MET A 227 3.87 5.34 -3.53
CA MET A 227 4.98 4.69 -4.21
C MET A 227 5.98 4.29 -3.14
N TRP A 228 6.19 2.99 -2.96
CA TRP A 228 6.90 2.36 -1.83
C TRP A 228 7.97 3.19 -1.11
N PHE A 229 8.92 3.79 -1.83
CA PHE A 229 10.10 4.43 -1.25
C PHE A 229 9.92 5.90 -0.85
N GLU A 230 8.70 6.45 -0.90
CA GLU A 230 8.40 7.81 -0.45
C GLU A 230 7.61 7.80 0.87
N PRO A 231 7.95 8.63 1.88
CA PRO A 231 7.17 8.78 3.11
C PRO A 231 5.94 9.69 2.88
N ARG A 232 5.15 9.38 1.85
CA ARG A 232 3.94 10.12 1.48
C ARG A 232 2.96 9.21 0.76
N PHE A 233 1.73 9.70 0.66
CA PHE A 233 0.74 9.14 -0.24
C PHE A 233 -0.12 10.24 -0.86
N TYR A 234 -0.68 9.93 -2.01
CA TYR A 234 -1.50 10.81 -2.82
C TYR A 234 -2.96 10.38 -2.66
N VAL A 235 -3.84 11.35 -2.43
CA VAL A 235 -5.28 11.15 -2.33
C VAL A 235 -5.91 11.55 -3.65
N TYR A 236 -6.68 10.64 -4.23
CA TYR A 236 -7.46 10.87 -5.43
C TYR A 236 -8.94 10.67 -5.16
N LYS A 237 -9.77 11.39 -5.92
CA LYS A 237 -11.21 11.22 -5.96
C LYS A 237 -11.65 10.66 -7.30
N LYS A 238 -12.58 9.71 -7.26
CA LYS A 238 -13.17 9.14 -8.46
C LYS A 238 -14.08 10.15 -9.15
N VAL A 239 -13.82 10.43 -10.43
CA VAL A 239 -14.63 11.28 -11.30
C VAL A 239 -14.86 10.56 -12.63
N GLY A 240 -16.09 10.07 -12.83
CA GLY A 240 -16.40 9.20 -13.96
C GLY A 240 -15.57 7.92 -13.91
N ASP A 241 -14.80 7.67 -14.96
CA ASP A 241 -13.92 6.49 -15.08
C ASP A 241 -12.48 6.75 -14.62
N GLN A 242 -12.16 7.99 -14.19
CA GLN A 242 -10.82 8.42 -13.79
C GLN A 242 -10.73 8.72 -12.29
N PHE A 243 -9.50 8.89 -11.83
CA PHE A 243 -9.17 9.35 -10.48
C PHE A 243 -8.43 10.68 -10.56
N GLU A 244 -9.08 11.75 -10.09
CA GLU A 244 -8.53 13.10 -10.06
C GLU A 244 -7.77 13.34 -8.76
N PHE A 245 -6.57 13.92 -8.86
CA PHE A 245 -5.73 14.23 -7.71
C PHE A 245 -6.37 15.29 -6.81
N GLU A 246 -6.46 15.02 -5.51
CA GLU A 246 -6.95 15.99 -4.52
C GLU A 246 -5.80 16.63 -3.73
N LYS A 247 -4.91 15.82 -3.15
CA LYS A 247 -3.79 16.30 -2.33
C LYS A 247 -2.71 15.25 -2.10
N THR A 248 -1.52 15.72 -1.77
CA THR A 248 -0.45 14.91 -1.18
C THR A 248 -0.57 14.96 0.34
N VAL A 249 -0.37 13.81 0.99
CA VAL A 249 -0.26 13.67 2.44
C VAL A 249 1.17 13.21 2.74
N GLU A 250 1.96 14.10 3.31
CA GLU A 250 3.27 13.74 3.86
C GLU A 250 3.07 12.94 5.14
N VAL A 251 3.87 11.89 5.31
CA VAL A 251 3.88 11.04 6.51
C VAL A 251 5.12 11.42 7.29
N ASP A 252 4.95 12.03 8.47
CA ASP A 252 6.08 12.36 9.34
C ASP A 252 6.57 11.07 10.02
N VAL A 253 7.65 10.52 9.45
CA VAL A 253 8.35 9.33 9.94
C VAL A 253 9.75 9.73 10.41
N PRO A 254 9.95 9.87 11.73
CA PRO A 254 11.28 10.05 12.30
C PRO A 254 12.22 8.92 11.86
N ASP A 255 13.47 9.28 11.58
CA ASP A 255 14.54 8.33 11.20
C ASP A 255 14.27 7.56 9.89
N TRP A 256 13.45 8.09 8.98
CA TRP A 256 13.30 7.53 7.64
C TRP A 256 14.64 7.50 6.91
N VAL A 257 15.02 6.33 6.38
CA VAL A 257 16.21 6.16 5.53
C VAL A 257 15.80 6.37 4.07
N PRO A 258 16.04 7.56 3.48
CA PRO A 258 15.61 7.82 2.12
C PRO A 258 16.48 7.07 1.12
N TYR A 259 15.95 6.82 -0.07
CA TYR A 259 16.78 6.51 -1.24
C TYR A 259 17.55 7.77 -1.68
N THR A 260 18.61 7.58 -2.46
CA THR A 260 19.36 8.67 -3.10
C THR A 260 19.01 8.69 -4.58
N PRO A 261 18.30 9.70 -5.09
CA PRO A 261 18.09 9.85 -6.52
C PRO A 261 19.42 10.18 -7.22
N VAL A 262 19.53 9.83 -8.49
CA VAL A 262 20.69 10.15 -9.34
C VAL A 262 20.26 10.98 -10.55
N SER A 263 21.19 11.71 -11.17
CA SER A 263 20.90 12.41 -12.42
C SER A 263 20.68 11.42 -13.57
N LEU A 264 19.94 11.85 -14.60
CA LEU A 264 19.57 10.99 -15.74
C LEU A 264 20.78 10.38 -16.48
N ASP A 265 21.90 11.10 -16.52
CA ASP A 265 23.17 10.67 -17.11
C ASP A 265 23.96 9.66 -16.27
N LYS A 266 23.40 9.26 -15.12
CA LYS A 266 23.99 8.30 -14.16
C LYS A 266 22.99 7.25 -13.71
N ALA A 267 21.98 6.96 -14.53
CA ALA A 267 20.90 6.03 -14.19
C ALA A 267 21.43 4.65 -13.76
N GLU A 268 22.50 4.17 -14.41
CA GLU A 268 23.18 2.91 -14.10
C GLU A 268 23.75 2.83 -12.67
N GLN A 269 24.01 3.98 -12.03
CA GLN A 269 24.54 4.05 -10.66
C GLN A 269 23.45 3.95 -9.60
N PHE A 270 22.17 4.09 -9.95
CA PHE A 270 21.07 4.17 -8.99
C PHE A 270 21.03 2.96 -8.03
N PHE A 271 21.06 1.75 -8.59
CA PHE A 271 20.97 0.52 -7.80
C PHE A 271 22.25 0.23 -7.01
N GLU A 272 23.42 0.61 -7.52
CA GLU A 272 24.67 0.46 -6.78
C GLU A 272 24.70 1.36 -5.53
N ILE A 273 24.29 2.63 -5.69
CA ILE A 273 24.25 3.60 -4.59
C ILE A 273 23.24 3.16 -3.53
N ASN A 274 22.03 2.78 -3.96
CA ASN A 274 20.96 2.42 -3.03
C ASN A 274 21.09 1.01 -2.47
N GLY A 275 21.85 0.11 -3.11
CA GLY A 275 22.11 -1.25 -2.62
C GLY A 275 22.97 -1.33 -1.36
N LYS A 276 23.60 -0.22 -0.95
CA LYS A 276 24.42 -0.12 0.29
C LYS A 276 23.57 0.07 1.55
N LYS A 277 22.29 0.42 1.38
CA LYS A 277 21.33 0.67 2.46
C LYS A 277 20.04 -0.09 2.18
N ARG A 278 19.17 -0.19 3.18
CA ARG A 278 17.77 -0.55 2.96
C ARG A 278 16.95 0.72 3.08
N THR A 279 16.30 1.14 2.01
CA THR A 279 15.47 2.35 2.05
C THR A 279 14.21 2.09 2.87
N GLY A 280 13.66 3.12 3.49
CA GLY A 280 12.33 3.06 4.07
C GLY A 280 11.29 2.74 3.01
N ILE A 281 10.26 2.00 3.41
CA ILE A 281 9.17 1.60 2.51
C ILE A 281 7.82 1.80 3.20
N LEU A 282 6.92 2.55 2.57
CA LEU A 282 5.50 2.60 2.88
C LEU A 282 4.84 1.44 2.13
N THR A 283 4.58 0.36 2.86
CA THR A 283 4.18 -0.93 2.29
C THR A 283 2.68 -1.02 2.05
N ASN A 284 1.86 -0.29 2.80
CA ASN A 284 0.40 -0.30 2.63
C ASN A 284 -0.29 0.92 3.26
N ILE A 285 -1.54 1.15 2.86
CA ILE A 285 -2.44 2.10 3.51
C ILE A 285 -3.73 1.35 3.81
N LEU A 286 -4.00 1.07 5.08
CA LEU A 286 -5.17 0.31 5.51
C LEU A 286 -6.28 1.24 5.99
N VAL A 287 -7.53 0.79 5.89
CA VAL A 287 -8.70 1.49 6.43
C VAL A 287 -9.27 0.67 7.57
N ALA A 288 -9.22 1.19 8.79
CA ALA A 288 -9.77 0.51 9.97
C ALA A 288 -10.67 1.48 10.74
N GLY A 289 -11.98 1.27 10.65
CA GLY A 289 -12.98 2.18 11.22
C GLY A 289 -12.79 3.63 10.73
N ASP A 290 -12.61 4.53 11.68
CA ASP A 290 -12.45 5.97 11.46
C ASP A 290 -11.02 6.41 11.09
N TYR A 291 -10.10 5.45 10.91
CA TYR A 291 -8.68 5.74 10.70
C TYR A 291 -8.17 5.22 9.37
N TYR A 292 -7.20 5.97 8.81
CA TYR A 292 -6.27 5.45 7.82
C TYR A 292 -4.96 5.10 8.51
N ILE A 293 -4.37 3.98 8.13
CA ILE A 293 -3.17 3.42 8.75
C ILE A 293 -2.12 3.24 7.66
N ALA A 294 -1.15 4.15 7.59
CA ALA A 294 0.00 3.98 6.71
C ALA A 294 0.98 3.01 7.37
N VAL A 295 1.18 1.86 6.76
CA VAL A 295 2.09 0.80 7.22
C VAL A 295 3.44 1.03 6.55
N TYR A 296 4.51 1.03 7.33
CA TYR A 296 5.84 1.28 6.80
C TYR A 296 6.94 0.60 7.60
N ASN A 297 8.13 0.51 7.01
CA ASN A 297 9.38 0.29 7.71
C ASN A 297 10.31 1.47 7.41
N ARG A 298 11.22 1.81 8.34
CA ARG A 298 12.04 3.03 8.24
C ARG A 298 13.26 2.85 7.34
N GLY A 299 13.63 1.59 7.08
CA GLY A 299 14.86 1.25 6.39
C GLY A 299 16.03 1.08 7.36
N LEU A 300 17.20 0.77 6.81
CA LEU A 300 18.46 0.61 7.53
C LEU A 300 19.54 1.40 6.79
N SER A 301 20.28 2.20 7.54
CA SER A 301 21.45 2.92 7.03
C SER A 301 22.55 1.95 6.57
N GLU A 302 23.53 2.47 5.83
CA GLU A 302 24.70 1.69 5.41
C GLU A 302 25.50 1.16 6.61
N GLU A 303 25.61 1.94 7.69
CA GLU A 303 26.25 1.49 8.95
C GLU A 303 25.51 0.28 9.53
N GLU A 304 24.19 0.37 9.65
CA GLU A 304 23.38 -0.73 10.19
C GLU A 304 23.40 -1.98 9.31
N MET A 305 23.46 -1.81 7.99
CA MET A 305 23.60 -2.91 7.04
C MET A 305 24.98 -3.59 7.17
N ASN A 306 26.06 -2.82 7.35
CA ASN A 306 27.40 -3.36 7.54
C ASN A 306 27.53 -4.15 8.86
N GLU A 307 26.85 -3.72 9.93
CA GLU A 307 26.81 -4.46 11.20
C GLU A 307 26.16 -5.85 11.09
N LEU A 308 25.21 -6.02 10.16
CA LEU A 308 24.54 -7.30 9.93
C LEU A 308 25.41 -8.31 9.15
N GLY A 309 26.56 -7.88 8.62
CA GLY A 309 27.47 -8.70 7.83
C GLY A 309 27.01 -8.91 6.39
N PRO A 310 27.65 -9.82 5.63
CA PRO A 310 27.32 -10.06 4.24
C PRO A 310 25.84 -10.45 4.09
N PRO A 311 25.14 -9.95 3.06
CA PRO A 311 23.71 -10.13 2.90
C PRO A 311 23.36 -11.61 2.73
N THR A 312 22.71 -12.20 3.73
CA THR A 312 21.70 -13.22 3.45
C THR A 312 20.46 -12.43 3.01
N ARG A 313 20.17 -12.46 1.71
CA ARG A 313 19.07 -11.70 1.08
C ARG A 313 17.79 -11.80 1.93
N ASP A 314 17.26 -10.66 2.35
CA ASP A 314 16.06 -10.53 3.22
C ASP A 314 16.04 -11.42 4.48
N GLY A 315 17.22 -11.77 4.98
CA GLY A 315 17.38 -12.65 6.13
C GLY A 315 16.65 -12.11 7.36
N LEU A 316 16.22 -13.04 8.23
CA LEU A 316 15.49 -12.75 9.48
C LEU A 316 16.15 -11.65 10.32
N ALA A 317 17.48 -11.50 10.27
CA ALA A 317 18.20 -10.44 10.96
C ALA A 317 17.83 -9.02 10.47
N ILE A 318 17.68 -8.82 9.16
CA ILE A 318 17.25 -7.53 8.59
C ILE A 318 15.80 -7.25 9.03
N ARG A 319 14.92 -8.24 8.94
CA ARG A 319 13.51 -8.09 9.35
C ARG A 319 13.36 -7.76 10.83
N LYS A 320 14.19 -8.36 11.69
CA LYS A 320 14.24 -8.05 13.13
C LYS A 320 14.71 -6.62 13.40
N LYS A 321 15.65 -6.09 12.61
CA LYS A 321 16.19 -4.72 12.77
C LYS A 321 15.33 -3.65 12.09
N ASN A 322 14.52 -4.02 11.09
CA ASN A 322 13.64 -3.12 10.35
C ASN A 322 12.17 -3.59 10.42
N PRO A 323 11.54 -3.55 11.61
CA PRO A 323 10.15 -3.99 11.79
C PRO A 323 9.15 -3.03 11.13
N ASN A 324 7.90 -3.47 11.04
CA ASN A 324 6.81 -2.64 10.55
C ASN A 324 6.26 -1.73 11.67
N TYR A 325 5.92 -0.51 11.28
CA TYR A 325 5.25 0.51 12.09
C TYR A 325 4.01 1.02 11.37
N ALA A 326 3.14 1.68 12.12
CA ALA A 326 1.99 2.41 11.61
C ALA A 326 2.08 3.90 11.93
N ALA A 327 1.71 4.71 10.95
CA ALA A 327 1.29 6.10 11.14
C ALA A 327 -0.24 6.16 11.01
N ILE A 328 -0.89 6.80 11.98
CA ILE A 328 -2.34 6.82 12.13
C ILE A 328 -2.86 8.18 11.71
N PHE A 329 -3.86 8.20 10.85
CA PHE A 329 -4.51 9.40 10.36
C PHE A 329 -6.01 9.37 10.62
N ASP A 330 -6.62 10.52 10.88
CA ASP A 330 -8.08 10.66 10.83
C ASP A 330 -8.60 10.64 9.37
N LYS A 331 -9.92 10.64 9.19
CA LYS A 331 -10.57 10.71 7.86
C LYS A 331 -10.29 11.99 7.06
N ASN A 332 -9.75 13.03 7.70
CA ASN A 332 -9.31 14.27 7.05
C ASN A 332 -7.83 14.24 6.67
N PHE A 333 -7.15 13.13 6.93
CA PHE A 333 -5.72 12.90 6.71
C PHE A 333 -4.81 13.74 7.60
N ASN A 334 -5.27 14.10 8.81
CA ASN A 334 -4.38 14.65 9.83
C ASN A 334 -3.64 13.48 10.51
N GLN A 335 -2.31 13.51 10.52
CA GLN A 335 -1.53 12.52 11.25
C GLN A 335 -1.72 12.69 12.75
N LEU A 336 -2.24 11.66 13.41
CA LEU A 336 -2.53 11.62 14.84
C LEU A 336 -1.41 10.94 15.63
N ALA A 337 -0.74 9.96 15.01
CA ALA A 337 0.39 9.24 15.59
C ALA A 337 1.33 8.70 14.51
N THR A 338 2.55 8.41 14.91
CA THR A 338 3.58 7.75 14.10
C THR A 338 4.32 6.75 14.99
N ASN A 339 5.07 5.83 14.39
CA ASN A 339 5.86 4.84 15.09
C ASN A 339 5.06 3.90 16.01
N VAL A 340 3.78 3.67 15.71
CA VAL A 340 2.97 2.66 16.43
C VAL A 340 3.47 1.28 15.98
N PRO A 341 4.09 0.47 16.86
CA PRO A 341 4.74 -0.76 16.44
C PRO A 341 3.72 -1.87 16.13
N PHE A 342 3.96 -2.64 15.08
CA PHE A 342 3.34 -3.95 14.92
C PHE A 342 4.06 -4.99 15.80
N PRO A 343 3.46 -6.17 16.08
CA PRO A 343 4.16 -7.25 16.77
C PRO A 343 5.47 -7.61 16.05
N THR A 344 6.58 -7.76 16.78
CA THR A 344 7.92 -7.97 16.20
C THR A 344 7.99 -9.20 15.29
N ALA A 345 7.25 -10.25 15.62
CA ALA A 345 7.19 -11.48 14.83
C ALA A 345 6.13 -11.45 13.71
N SER A 346 5.61 -10.29 13.33
CA SER A 346 4.61 -10.18 12.25
C SER A 346 5.26 -10.04 10.87
N ASN A 347 4.60 -10.62 9.87
CA ASN A 347 4.87 -10.36 8.47
C ASN A 347 4.26 -9.01 8.04
N TYR A 348 4.38 -8.65 6.75
CA TYR A 348 3.84 -7.42 6.20
C TYR A 348 2.32 -7.27 6.46
N PRO A 349 1.89 -6.25 7.22
CA PRO A 349 0.47 -6.03 7.49
C PRO A 349 -0.28 -5.60 6.23
N ASN A 350 -1.23 -6.43 5.78
CA ASN A 350 -1.92 -6.22 4.51
C ASN A 350 -3.44 -6.25 4.59
N VAL A 351 -4.01 -6.76 5.68
CA VAL A 351 -5.43 -7.09 5.76
C VAL A 351 -6.11 -6.36 6.92
N VAL A 352 -7.32 -5.89 6.64
CA VAL A 352 -8.32 -5.52 7.66
C VAL A 352 -9.54 -6.40 7.43
N ASN A 353 -9.99 -7.12 8.45
CA ASN A 353 -11.15 -8.01 8.34
C ASN A 353 -12.48 -7.23 8.42
N ARG A 354 -13.61 -7.93 8.29
CA ARG A 354 -14.96 -7.31 8.34
C ARG A 354 -15.30 -6.66 9.67
N ASP A 355 -14.62 -7.06 10.74
CA ASP A 355 -14.80 -6.53 12.10
C ASP A 355 -13.92 -5.29 12.35
N GLY A 356 -13.10 -4.90 11.36
CA GLY A 356 -12.22 -3.73 11.45
C GLY A 356 -10.88 -4.01 12.13
N GLU A 357 -10.55 -5.28 12.38
CA GLU A 357 -9.29 -5.70 12.98
C GLU A 357 -8.21 -5.83 11.91
N LEU A 358 -6.99 -5.40 12.22
CA LEU A 358 -5.84 -5.66 11.35
C LEU A 358 -5.42 -7.11 11.55
N VAL A 359 -5.17 -7.84 10.47
CA VAL A 359 -4.72 -9.23 10.55
C VAL A 359 -3.33 -9.36 9.96
N VAL A 360 -2.44 -10.04 10.68
CA VAL A 360 -1.04 -10.24 10.28
C VAL A 360 -0.61 -11.68 10.49
N SER A 361 0.15 -12.25 9.55
CA SER A 361 0.79 -13.56 9.77
C SER A 361 1.96 -13.44 10.73
N LYS A 362 2.09 -14.39 11.64
CA LYS A 362 3.31 -14.60 12.43
C LYS A 362 4.39 -15.22 11.54
N VAL A 363 5.63 -14.86 11.80
CA VAL A 363 6.82 -15.39 11.12
C VAL A 363 7.60 -16.19 12.16
N ALA A 364 7.62 -17.52 11.98
CA ALA A 364 8.18 -18.45 12.97
C ALA A 364 9.63 -18.11 13.33
N GLY A 365 10.50 -17.83 12.36
CA GLY A 365 11.90 -17.46 12.60
C GLY A 365 12.13 -16.12 13.32
N MET A 366 11.09 -15.30 13.50
CA MET A 366 11.11 -14.08 14.30
C MET A 366 10.50 -14.24 15.69
N SER A 367 9.90 -15.38 15.98
CA SER A 367 9.28 -15.73 17.26
C SER A 367 10.26 -16.45 18.18
N GLU A 368 10.07 -16.31 19.49
CA GLU A 368 10.74 -17.15 20.50
C GLU A 368 9.99 -18.47 20.76
N THR A 369 8.74 -18.57 20.31
CA THR A 369 7.93 -19.78 20.38
C THR A 369 7.84 -20.45 19.02
N GLU A 370 7.97 -21.77 19.02
CA GLU A 370 7.58 -22.64 17.91
C GLU A 370 6.07 -22.90 18.00
N ASP A 371 5.39 -22.92 16.87
CA ASP A 371 3.97 -23.26 16.76
C ASP A 371 3.81 -24.40 15.75
N ASP A 372 2.84 -25.29 15.98
CA ASP A 372 2.55 -26.45 15.12
C ASP A 372 1.73 -26.06 13.87
N GLY A 373 1.88 -24.82 13.36
CA GLY A 373 1.11 -24.32 12.23
C GLY A 373 1.33 -22.83 11.97
N ILE A 374 0.57 -22.27 11.03
CA ILE A 374 0.59 -20.83 10.75
C ILE A 374 -0.27 -20.11 11.79
N ILE A 375 0.24 -19.03 12.37
CA ILE A 375 -0.53 -18.17 13.26
C ILE A 375 -0.89 -16.86 12.55
N LEU A 376 -2.17 -16.50 12.59
CA LEU A 376 -2.68 -15.19 12.20
C LEU A 376 -3.07 -14.42 13.46
N TYR A 377 -2.40 -13.30 13.74
CA TYR A 377 -2.78 -12.40 14.82
C TYR A 377 -3.87 -11.44 14.37
N LYS A 378 -4.93 -11.30 15.18
CA LYS A 378 -5.92 -10.24 15.04
C LYS A 378 -5.55 -9.10 15.98
N LEU A 379 -5.39 -7.91 15.41
CA LEU A 379 -4.94 -6.71 16.10
C LEU A 379 -6.04 -5.67 16.13
N ASN A 380 -6.27 -5.09 17.30
CA ASN A 380 -7.13 -3.92 17.45
C ASN A 380 -6.29 -2.65 17.65
N LEU A 381 -6.66 -1.59 16.94
CA LEU A 381 -6.14 -0.24 17.18
C LEU A 381 -6.82 0.33 18.43
N LYS A 382 -6.07 0.48 19.52
CA LYS A 382 -6.56 1.13 20.75
C LYS A 382 -6.25 2.62 20.73
N VAL A 383 -7.15 3.38 21.36
CA VAL A 383 -7.04 4.84 21.52
C VAL A 383 -7.27 5.15 22.99
N GLU A 384 -6.27 5.72 23.66
CA GLU A 384 -6.31 6.06 25.09
C GLU A 384 -6.25 7.57 25.35
#